data_AF-A0A3E0Q7V9-F1
#
_entry.id   AF-A0A3E0Q7V9-F1
#
_cell.length_a   1.000
_cell.length_b   1.000
_cell.length_c   1.000
_cell.angle_alpha   90.00
_cell.angle_beta   90.00
_cell.angle_gamma   90.00
#
_symmetry.space_group_name_H-M   'P 1'
#
loop_
_entity.id
_entity.type
_entity.pdbx_description
1 polymer ?
#
loop_
_entity_poly.entity_id
_entity_poly.type
_entity_poly.pdbx_seq_one_letter_code
_entity_poly.pdbx_strand_id
1 'polypeptide(L)'
;MERLRTYDWTCSSDLEVEKRMKSSNRMIRGPSHPDDVALCSSAAVSDVESRCAPSEPTSVGHKCALRRSACCRIGVAWYSRSHNQGDTMTAEHPAIPVLEISGRAEQIGTGHGEDQRERIHECLDRFLGWICGSAAAPPDEQSLWEKWSPQVPFNEQVAPDLVAEIRGIARGANVPFERIFLLNSMLDLLSFRYTPMAQNFGCTTFAVGGKDERVLIGQTYDMPALLQDFLHVMKIRPEQGPRQLVFTFSGIVGASGLNDAGIGLCINYLSPLDVGVGRLHSVVVRQILAAANLASALEPPVVPPRAGGAHYLVADTQGSFVSVETTGRKYEMFLPDGTAIGHTNHYLGQSLKPVEHIRENSIGSSLSRYAALQRYFRDSGAKLDLESLQRLTQNHSSYPQSICAHGSSHGPANHQSRTLSAMIYELAEGTMHITHGCACENSYHAVSL
;
A
#
# COMPACT_ATOMS: atom_id res chain seq x y z
N MET A 1 1.98 -54.66 12.16
CA MET A 1 1.98 -54.36 13.61
C MET A 1 3.34 -53.79 13.96
N GLU A 2 3.47 -52.47 13.99
CA GLU A 2 4.71 -51.79 14.40
C GLU A 2 4.38 -50.56 15.26
N ARG A 3 5.36 -50.09 16.03
CA ARG A 3 5.09 -49.35 17.27
C ARG A 3 5.09 -47.84 17.03
N LEU A 4 3.92 -47.22 17.11
CA LEU A 4 3.79 -45.78 17.29
C LEU A 4 4.49 -45.36 18.59
N ARG A 5 5.31 -44.31 18.53
CA ARG A 5 5.79 -43.59 19.71
C ARG A 5 4.98 -42.31 19.85
N THR A 6 4.19 -42.20 20.91
CA THR A 6 3.58 -40.94 21.33
C THR A 6 4.65 -40.07 22.01
N TYR A 7 4.54 -38.75 21.81
CA TYR A 7 5.32 -37.74 22.54
C TYR A 7 4.34 -36.80 23.23
N ASP A 8 4.12 -37.01 24.52
CA ASP A 8 3.33 -36.11 25.35
C ASP A 8 4.10 -34.82 25.66
N TRP A 9 3.44 -33.67 25.50
CA TRP A 9 3.94 -32.36 25.91
C TRP A 9 3.05 -31.81 27.02
N THR A 10 3.37 -32.14 28.26
CA THR A 10 2.73 -31.58 29.45
C THR A 10 3.36 -30.24 29.83
N CYS A 11 2.54 -29.21 30.00
CA CYS A 11 2.95 -27.92 30.53
C CYS A 11 3.48 -28.03 31.97
N SER A 12 4.52 -27.26 32.31
CA SER A 12 4.91 -26.98 33.70
C SER A 12 5.12 -25.47 33.86
N SER A 13 4.60 -24.92 34.95
CA SER A 13 4.99 -23.60 35.44
C SER A 13 6.39 -23.64 36.07
N ASP A 14 7.04 -22.48 36.16
CA ASP A 14 7.49 -21.80 37.39
C ASP A 14 8.44 -20.64 36.98
N LEU A 15 8.41 -19.42 37.54
CA LEU A 15 8.42 -18.96 38.94
C LEU A 15 9.77 -19.11 39.70
N GLU A 16 10.90 -18.70 39.12
CA GLU A 16 11.99 -18.08 39.90
C GLU A 16 12.97 -17.18 39.08
N VAL A 17 12.76 -15.86 39.05
CA VAL A 17 13.83 -14.85 38.81
C VAL A 17 13.61 -13.58 39.65
N GLU A 18 13.30 -13.70 40.94
CA GLU A 18 13.17 -12.54 41.86
C GLU A 18 14.24 -12.54 42.97
N LYS A 19 15.54 -12.51 42.60
CA LYS A 19 16.67 -12.45 43.55
C LYS A 19 17.97 -11.92 42.92
N ARG A 20 18.08 -10.60 42.67
CA ARG A 20 19.35 -9.81 42.73
C ARG A 20 19.16 -8.33 42.36
N MET A 21 19.16 -7.44 43.36
CA MET A 21 19.79 -6.10 43.42
C MET A 21 19.07 -5.19 44.43
N LYS A 22 19.54 -5.17 45.68
CA LYS A 22 19.22 -4.15 46.70
C LYS A 22 20.48 -3.88 47.55
N SER A 23 21.27 -2.87 47.20
CA SER A 23 22.46 -2.49 47.98
C SER A 23 22.95 -1.04 47.76
N SER A 24 22.05 -0.06 47.76
CA SER A 24 22.40 1.36 47.89
C SER A 24 21.22 2.16 48.45
N ASN A 25 21.20 2.36 49.77
CA ASN A 25 20.13 3.06 50.47
C ASN A 25 20.70 4.30 51.18
N ARG A 26 20.16 5.49 50.92
CA ARG A 26 20.40 6.68 51.74
C ARG A 26 19.14 7.53 51.85
N MET A 27 18.59 7.60 53.06
CA MET A 27 17.38 8.34 53.40
C MET A 27 17.64 9.83 53.58
N ILE A 28 16.67 10.65 53.21
CA ILE A 28 16.20 11.80 54.02
C ILE A 28 14.67 11.67 54.12
N ARG A 29 14.06 12.15 55.22
CA ARG A 29 12.63 11.95 55.56
C ARG A 29 11.78 13.18 55.22
N GLY A 30 10.45 13.00 55.19
CA GLY A 30 9.44 14.06 54.97
C GLY A 30 9.25 15.03 56.16
N PRO A 31 8.11 15.75 56.22
CA PRO A 31 6.84 15.09 56.61
C PRO A 31 5.62 15.48 55.73
N SER A 32 4.41 15.43 56.30
CA SER A 32 3.11 15.22 55.62
C SER A 32 2.02 16.24 56.00
N HIS A 33 1.07 16.52 55.08
CA HIS A 33 -0.40 16.75 55.21
C HIS A 33 -1.01 17.62 56.37
N PRO A 34 -2.26 18.15 56.27
CA PRO A 34 -3.22 18.18 55.14
C PRO A 34 -4.01 19.54 54.95
N ASP A 35 -5.06 19.50 54.12
CA ASP A 35 -6.35 20.26 54.14
C ASP A 35 -6.56 21.74 53.68
N ASP A 36 -7.75 21.90 53.07
CA ASP A 36 -8.73 23.02 53.06
C ASP A 36 -8.70 24.29 52.15
N VAL A 37 -9.70 24.29 51.23
CA VAL A 37 -10.81 25.29 51.06
C VAL A 37 -10.68 26.56 50.19
N ALA A 38 -11.79 26.83 49.47
CA ALA A 38 -12.25 28.05 48.77
C ALA A 38 -11.46 28.54 47.53
N LEU A 39 -12.07 28.85 46.37
CA LEU A 39 -13.20 29.76 46.06
C LEU A 39 -12.94 31.25 46.33
N CYS A 40 -12.62 32.00 45.27
CA CYS A 40 -13.21 33.33 45.05
C CYS A 40 -13.22 33.68 43.56
N SER A 41 -13.97 34.71 43.16
CA SER A 41 -14.33 35.01 41.77
C SER A 41 -14.39 36.51 41.46
N SER A 42 -14.48 36.82 40.15
CA SER A 42 -15.15 37.98 39.54
C SER A 42 -14.54 39.40 39.60
N ALA A 43 -14.67 40.08 38.44
CA ALA A 43 -14.68 41.54 38.19
C ALA A 43 -13.35 42.33 38.38
N ALA A 44 -13.11 43.47 37.72
CA ALA A 44 -13.91 44.27 36.75
C ALA A 44 -12.97 44.89 35.64
N VAL A 45 -13.43 45.21 34.41
CA VAL A 45 -13.92 46.55 33.91
C VAL A 45 -12.89 47.68 34.08
N SER A 46 -12.58 48.59 33.13
CA SER A 46 -13.22 49.13 31.89
C SER A 46 -12.19 49.35 30.76
N ASP A 47 -12.48 49.10 29.47
CA ASP A 47 -13.19 49.97 28.49
C ASP A 47 -12.62 51.38 28.22
N VAL A 48 -12.19 51.63 26.97
CA VAL A 48 -12.22 52.95 26.28
C VAL A 48 -12.50 52.73 24.78
N GLU A 49 -13.59 53.33 24.30
CA GLU A 49 -14.08 53.43 22.90
C GLU A 49 -13.23 54.40 22.02
N SER A 50 -13.33 54.56 20.68
CA SER A 50 -14.03 53.93 19.53
C SER A 50 -13.23 54.34 18.22
N ARG A 51 -13.64 54.42 16.92
CA ARG A 51 -14.92 54.63 16.17
C ARG A 51 -14.87 54.17 14.70
N CYS A 52 -16.05 53.77 14.20
CA CYS A 52 -16.56 53.87 12.82
C CYS A 52 -15.93 53.07 11.66
N ALA A 53 -16.74 52.84 10.63
CA ALA A 53 -16.51 52.03 9.43
C ALA A 53 -17.23 52.69 8.21
N PRO A 54 -17.85 51.96 7.26
CA PRO A 54 -17.27 51.15 6.16
C PRO A 54 -17.64 51.70 4.75
N SER A 55 -17.09 51.13 3.66
CA SER A 55 -17.70 51.23 2.31
C SER A 55 -17.23 50.19 1.27
N GLU A 56 -18.17 49.85 0.38
CA GLU A 56 -18.13 49.05 -0.87
C GLU A 56 -19.38 49.49 -1.70
N PRO A 57 -19.69 49.07 -2.95
CA PRO A 57 -18.94 48.32 -3.98
C PRO A 57 -19.09 48.94 -5.42
N THR A 58 -19.22 48.12 -6.48
CA THR A 58 -19.50 48.39 -7.93
C THR A 58 -18.29 48.71 -8.84
N SER A 59 -18.25 48.46 -10.17
CA SER A 59 -19.25 48.04 -11.19
C SER A 59 -18.59 47.16 -12.31
N VAL A 60 -19.21 46.09 -12.86
CA VAL A 60 -20.13 45.91 -14.05
C VAL A 60 -19.52 46.01 -15.49
N GLY A 61 -19.54 44.89 -16.22
CA GLY A 61 -19.65 44.81 -17.71
C GLY A 61 -18.35 44.74 -18.56
N HIS A 62 -18.36 44.32 -19.85
CA HIS A 62 -19.32 43.52 -20.64
C HIS A 62 -18.75 43.13 -22.05
N LYS A 63 -19.35 42.13 -22.72
CA LYS A 63 -19.32 41.80 -24.18
C LYS A 63 -18.08 41.16 -24.88
N CYS A 64 -18.31 39.90 -25.26
CA CYS A 64 -17.85 39.13 -26.42
C CYS A 64 -17.70 39.89 -27.78
N ALA A 65 -16.74 39.47 -28.61
CA ALA A 65 -16.83 39.49 -30.09
C ALA A 65 -15.89 38.46 -30.76
N LEU A 66 -16.34 37.81 -31.85
CA LEU A 66 -15.50 36.95 -32.72
C LEU A 66 -14.84 37.75 -33.86
N ARG A 67 -13.72 37.25 -34.40
CA ARG A 67 -13.40 37.40 -35.84
C ARG A 67 -12.51 36.27 -36.37
N ARG A 68 -12.67 35.97 -37.67
CA ARG A 68 -11.91 34.96 -38.42
C ARG A 68 -10.82 35.65 -39.27
N SER A 69 -9.72 34.95 -39.49
CA SER A 69 -8.82 35.11 -40.63
C SER A 69 -8.29 33.73 -41.03
N ALA A 70 -7.88 33.53 -42.28
CA ALA A 70 -7.74 32.19 -42.85
C ALA A 70 -6.53 32.02 -43.78
N CYS A 71 -6.02 30.78 -43.80
CA CYS A 71 -5.34 30.10 -44.91
C CYS A 71 -4.11 30.77 -45.57
N CYS A 72 -2.96 30.09 -45.47
CA CYS A 72 -2.20 29.77 -46.68
C CYS A 72 -1.54 28.39 -46.55
N ARG A 73 -1.05 27.87 -47.69
CA ARG A 73 -0.44 26.53 -47.85
C ARG A 73 1.04 26.57 -47.39
N ILE A 74 1.71 25.45 -47.10
CA ILE A 74 2.21 24.43 -48.05
C ILE A 74 2.19 23.05 -47.38
N GLY A 75 1.99 22.00 -48.18
CA GLY A 75 2.18 20.61 -47.74
C GLY A 75 3.15 19.86 -48.66
N VAL A 76 3.74 18.79 -48.13
CA VAL A 76 4.44 17.75 -48.90
C VAL A 76 3.82 16.42 -48.49
N ALA A 77 3.46 15.57 -49.45
CA ALA A 77 2.69 14.35 -49.21
C ALA A 77 3.49 13.11 -49.62
N TRP A 78 3.32 12.01 -48.86
CA TRP A 78 3.73 10.68 -49.27
C TRP A 78 2.59 9.67 -49.02
N TYR A 79 2.02 9.18 -50.12
CA TYR A 79 1.34 7.87 -50.18
C TYR A 79 2.40 6.77 -49.97
N SER A 80 2.12 5.55 -49.51
CA SER A 80 0.87 4.96 -48.95
C SER A 80 1.18 3.54 -48.45
N ARG A 81 0.29 2.98 -47.61
CA ARG A 81 -0.31 1.65 -47.82
C ARG A 81 -1.39 1.38 -46.77
N SER A 82 -2.62 1.14 -47.22
CA SER A 82 -3.66 0.53 -46.40
C SER A 82 -3.48 -0.99 -46.38
N HIS A 83 -3.70 -1.62 -45.23
CA HIS A 83 -4.11 -3.01 -45.08
C HIS A 83 -5.35 -3.04 -44.17
N ASN A 84 -6.18 -4.07 -44.34
CA ASN A 84 -7.55 -4.04 -43.83
C ASN A 84 -7.69 -4.59 -42.40
N GLN A 85 -8.86 -4.35 -41.81
CA GLN A 85 -9.22 -4.56 -40.40
C GLN A 85 -8.93 -5.96 -39.84
N GLY A 86 -8.53 -5.97 -38.58
CA GLY A 86 -8.74 -7.04 -37.60
C GLY A 86 -8.79 -6.41 -36.21
N ASP A 87 -9.95 -6.45 -35.55
CA ASP A 87 -10.16 -5.72 -34.29
C ASP A 87 -9.52 -6.43 -33.09
N THR A 88 -8.30 -6.00 -32.75
CA THR A 88 -7.67 -6.24 -31.43
C THR A 88 -7.14 -4.92 -30.87
N MET A 89 -8.04 -4.07 -30.37
CA MET A 89 -7.67 -2.89 -29.59
C MET A 89 -7.14 -3.33 -28.23
N THR A 90 -5.81 -3.37 -28.08
CA THR A 90 -5.16 -3.61 -26.80
C THR A 90 -5.46 -2.45 -25.85
N ALA A 91 -6.06 -2.75 -24.69
CA ALA A 91 -6.33 -1.77 -23.64
C ALA A 91 -5.03 -1.43 -22.88
N GLU A 92 -4.16 -0.65 -23.53
CA GLU A 92 -2.89 -0.17 -23.00
C GLU A 92 -3.07 1.14 -22.21
N HIS A 93 -2.52 1.21 -20.99
CA HIS A 93 -2.54 2.43 -20.20
C HIS A 93 -1.46 3.40 -20.73
N PRO A 94 -1.79 4.65 -21.12
CA PRO A 94 -0.90 5.50 -21.93
C PRO A 94 0.40 5.96 -21.24
N ALA A 95 0.49 5.79 -19.91
CA ALA A 95 1.67 6.13 -19.11
C ALA A 95 2.12 5.02 -18.12
N ILE A 96 1.55 3.81 -18.19
CA ILE A 96 1.91 2.68 -17.31
C ILE A 96 2.06 1.46 -18.21
N PRO A 97 3.26 0.84 -18.33
CA PRO A 97 3.42 -0.36 -19.12
C PRO A 97 2.44 -1.46 -18.69
N VAL A 98 1.77 -2.08 -19.66
CA VAL A 98 0.90 -3.23 -19.46
C VAL A 98 1.57 -4.44 -20.10
N LEU A 99 2.08 -5.36 -19.28
CA LEU A 99 2.91 -6.47 -19.70
C LEU A 99 2.11 -7.79 -19.65
N GLU A 100 1.93 -8.45 -20.79
CA GLU A 100 1.26 -9.76 -20.87
C GLU A 100 2.28 -10.91 -20.82
N ILE A 101 2.16 -11.80 -19.82
CA ILE A 101 3.10 -12.92 -19.62
C ILE A 101 2.35 -14.23 -19.34
N SER A 102 2.93 -15.36 -19.73
CA SER A 102 2.32 -16.68 -19.51
C SER A 102 3.32 -17.82 -19.33
N GLY A 103 2.85 -18.94 -18.78
CA GLY A 103 3.63 -20.18 -18.60
C GLY A 103 3.92 -20.50 -17.13
N ARG A 104 5.00 -21.24 -16.87
CA ARG A 104 5.47 -21.56 -15.52
C ARG A 104 6.01 -20.31 -14.82
N ALA A 105 6.04 -20.31 -13.49
CA ALA A 105 6.53 -19.18 -12.69
C ALA A 105 7.96 -18.73 -13.09
N GLU A 106 8.85 -19.68 -13.41
CA GLU A 106 10.17 -19.40 -13.98
C GLU A 106 10.15 -18.57 -15.28
N GLN A 107 9.17 -18.81 -16.15
CA GLN A 107 9.00 -18.17 -17.45
C GLN A 107 8.31 -16.81 -17.32
N ILE A 108 7.32 -16.72 -16.42
CA ILE A 108 6.69 -15.45 -16.01
C ILE A 108 7.76 -14.51 -15.48
N GLY A 109 8.59 -15.01 -14.56
CA GLY A 109 9.68 -14.24 -13.97
C GLY A 109 10.71 -13.81 -15.00
N THR A 110 11.17 -14.72 -15.87
CA THR A 110 12.16 -14.36 -16.91
C THR A 110 11.58 -13.39 -17.93
N GLY A 111 10.32 -13.51 -18.37
CA GLY A 111 9.66 -12.52 -19.23
C GLY A 111 9.60 -11.12 -18.59
N HIS A 112 9.20 -11.03 -17.31
CA HIS A 112 9.21 -9.77 -16.55
C HIS A 112 10.63 -9.19 -16.47
N GLY A 113 11.64 -10.01 -16.16
CA GLY A 113 13.03 -9.59 -16.12
C GLY A 113 13.58 -9.12 -17.47
N GLU A 114 13.19 -9.77 -18.58
CA GLU A 114 13.68 -9.45 -19.92
C GLU A 114 13.08 -8.17 -20.49
N ASP A 115 11.78 -7.95 -20.26
CA ASP A 115 11.03 -6.78 -20.73
C ASP A 115 11.35 -5.53 -19.90
N GLN A 116 11.23 -5.61 -18.57
CA GLN A 116 11.46 -4.46 -17.68
C GLN A 116 12.95 -4.25 -17.34
N ARG A 117 13.89 -4.89 -18.06
CA ARG A 117 15.33 -4.97 -17.71
C ARG A 117 15.93 -3.64 -17.25
N GLU A 118 15.90 -2.61 -18.11
CA GLU A 118 16.53 -1.31 -17.83
C GLU A 118 15.90 -0.63 -16.61
N ARG A 119 14.57 -0.71 -16.51
CA ARG A 119 13.76 -0.18 -15.40
C ARG A 119 14.04 -0.92 -14.09
N ILE A 120 14.38 -2.22 -14.15
CA ILE A 120 14.81 -3.01 -12.99
C ILE A 120 16.18 -2.56 -12.49
N HIS A 121 17.18 -2.36 -13.37
CA HIS A 121 18.49 -1.84 -12.95
C HIS A 121 18.36 -0.45 -12.30
N GLU A 122 17.63 0.48 -12.91
CA GLU A 122 17.35 1.78 -12.29
C GLU A 122 16.58 1.66 -10.96
N CYS A 123 15.55 0.82 -10.89
CA CYS A 123 14.75 0.64 -9.68
C CYS A 123 15.60 0.12 -8.53
N LEU A 124 16.49 -0.84 -8.80
CA LEU A 124 17.43 -1.37 -7.81
C LEU A 124 18.39 -0.30 -7.30
N ASP A 125 19.01 0.46 -8.20
CA ASP A 125 20.03 1.43 -7.79
C ASP A 125 19.41 2.62 -7.04
N ARG A 126 18.19 3.06 -7.42
CA ARG A 126 17.42 4.03 -6.64
C ARG A 126 16.97 3.47 -5.29
N PHE A 127 16.46 2.22 -5.23
CA PHE A 127 15.92 1.61 -4.02
C PHE A 127 17.00 1.20 -3.01
N LEU A 128 18.02 0.46 -3.44
CA LEU A 128 19.12 -0.01 -2.60
C LEU A 128 20.04 1.14 -2.21
N GLY A 129 20.28 2.11 -3.12
CA GLY A 129 20.94 3.37 -2.79
C GLY A 129 20.19 4.15 -1.68
N TRP A 130 18.85 4.16 -1.73
CA TRP A 130 18.03 4.78 -0.69
C TRP A 130 18.04 4.00 0.64
N ILE A 131 17.94 2.65 0.62
CA ILE A 131 18.03 1.80 1.83
C ILE A 131 19.40 1.91 2.51
N CYS A 132 20.48 1.79 1.75
CA CYS A 132 21.82 1.83 2.31
C CYS A 132 22.13 3.25 2.80
N GLY A 133 21.87 4.27 1.97
CA GLY A 133 22.21 5.67 2.27
C GLY A 133 21.39 6.36 3.37
N SER A 134 20.23 5.82 3.77
CA SER A 134 19.32 6.46 4.75
C SER A 134 19.49 5.97 6.20
N ALA A 135 20.44 5.08 6.48
CA ALA A 135 20.72 4.60 7.83
C ALA A 135 21.90 5.35 8.48
N ALA A 136 21.80 5.66 9.77
CA ALA A 136 22.83 6.39 10.52
C ALA A 136 24.19 5.67 10.59
N ALA A 137 24.18 4.35 10.42
CA ALA A 137 25.33 3.57 9.97
C ALA A 137 24.86 2.81 8.71
N PRO A 138 25.29 3.21 7.50
CA PRO A 138 24.82 2.59 6.26
C PRO A 138 25.35 1.15 6.15
N PRO A 139 24.49 0.12 6.15
CA PRO A 139 24.92 -1.22 5.79
C PRO A 139 25.14 -1.25 4.27
N ASP A 140 26.26 -1.80 3.83
CA ASP A 140 26.46 -2.16 2.42
C ASP A 140 25.50 -3.29 1.98
N GLU A 141 25.38 -3.53 0.67
CA GLU A 141 24.47 -4.55 0.13
C GLU A 141 24.81 -5.97 0.63
N GLN A 142 26.08 -6.30 0.91
CA GLN A 142 26.46 -7.61 1.46
C GLN A 142 26.04 -7.72 2.95
N SER A 143 26.36 -6.72 3.79
CA SER A 143 25.92 -6.63 5.19
C SER A 143 24.39 -6.61 5.35
N LEU A 144 23.67 -6.16 4.33
CA LEU A 144 22.22 -6.28 4.21
C LEU A 144 21.81 -7.71 3.83
N TRP A 145 22.41 -8.28 2.79
CA TRP A 145 22.11 -9.63 2.30
C TRP A 145 22.39 -10.73 3.33
N GLU A 146 23.54 -10.70 4.01
CA GLU A 146 23.89 -11.69 5.04
C GLU A 146 22.82 -11.80 6.13
N LYS A 147 22.21 -10.67 6.51
CA LYS A 147 21.13 -10.60 7.52
C LYS A 147 19.76 -11.00 6.99
N TRP A 148 19.56 -10.97 5.67
CA TRP A 148 18.25 -11.17 5.04
C TRP A 148 18.11 -12.49 4.26
N SER A 149 19.22 -13.08 3.84
CA SER A 149 19.28 -14.37 3.15
C SER A 149 18.55 -15.54 3.85
N PRO A 150 18.38 -15.60 5.20
CA PRO A 150 17.54 -16.63 5.83
C PRO A 150 16.06 -16.61 5.41
N GLN A 151 15.57 -15.52 4.81
CA GLN A 151 14.24 -15.48 4.22
C GLN A 151 14.10 -16.38 2.99
N VAL A 152 15.19 -16.65 2.25
CA VAL A 152 15.16 -17.43 1.00
C VAL A 152 14.64 -18.85 1.23
N PRO A 153 15.29 -19.71 2.05
CA PRO A 153 14.81 -21.08 2.25
C PRO A 153 13.42 -21.14 2.90
N PHE A 154 13.05 -20.16 3.72
CA PHE A 154 11.69 -20.07 4.26
C PHE A 154 10.66 -19.84 3.15
N ASN A 155 10.90 -18.86 2.26
CA ASN A 155 9.97 -18.55 1.18
C ASN A 155 9.98 -19.62 0.08
N GLU A 156 11.09 -20.33 -0.14
CA GLU A 156 11.16 -21.52 -1.00
C GLU A 156 10.31 -22.69 -0.43
N GLN A 157 10.24 -22.84 0.89
CA GLN A 157 9.40 -23.87 1.53
C GLN A 157 7.90 -23.58 1.39
N VAL A 158 7.47 -22.31 1.53
CA VAL A 158 6.03 -21.95 1.58
C VAL A 158 5.46 -21.43 0.26
N ALA A 159 6.32 -21.07 -0.71
CA ALA A 159 5.96 -20.50 -2.00
C ALA A 159 7.05 -20.76 -3.08
N PRO A 160 7.41 -22.03 -3.36
CA PRO A 160 8.53 -22.38 -4.24
C PRO A 160 8.41 -21.74 -5.63
N ASP A 161 7.22 -21.72 -6.22
CA ASP A 161 6.96 -21.10 -7.51
C ASP A 161 7.24 -19.60 -7.53
N LEU A 162 6.91 -18.87 -6.46
CA LEU A 162 7.16 -17.42 -6.40
C LEU A 162 8.64 -17.11 -6.19
N VAL A 163 9.40 -17.96 -5.50
CA VAL A 163 10.87 -17.82 -5.50
C VAL A 163 11.47 -18.22 -6.86
N ALA A 164 10.89 -19.19 -7.57
CA ALA A 164 11.27 -19.51 -8.95
C ALA A 164 10.96 -18.35 -9.92
N GLU A 165 9.90 -17.58 -9.69
CA GLU A 165 9.59 -16.33 -10.39
C GLU A 165 10.62 -15.23 -10.09
N ILE A 166 10.96 -14.99 -8.82
CA ILE A 166 12.01 -14.04 -8.40
C ILE A 166 13.37 -14.43 -9.01
N ARG A 167 13.72 -15.73 -9.03
CA ARG A 167 14.90 -16.26 -9.73
C ARG A 167 14.79 -16.06 -11.25
N GLY A 168 13.60 -16.18 -11.82
CA GLY A 168 13.30 -15.85 -13.21
C GLY A 168 13.60 -14.39 -13.55
N ILE A 169 13.11 -13.45 -12.74
CA ILE A 169 13.32 -12.00 -12.90
C ILE A 169 14.82 -11.69 -12.89
N ALA A 170 15.57 -12.26 -11.95
CA ALA A 170 17.03 -12.11 -11.87
C ALA A 170 17.75 -12.57 -13.15
N ARG A 171 17.38 -13.74 -13.70
CA ARG A 171 17.92 -14.23 -14.99
C ARG A 171 17.58 -13.28 -16.14
N GLY A 172 16.31 -12.88 -16.28
CA GLY A 172 15.85 -12.05 -17.39
C GLY A 172 16.48 -10.65 -17.38
N ALA A 173 16.54 -10.03 -16.20
CA ALA A 173 17.13 -8.71 -16.02
C ALA A 173 18.68 -8.72 -16.08
N ASN A 174 19.31 -9.90 -16.05
CA ASN A 174 20.75 -10.07 -15.89
C ASN A 174 21.27 -9.35 -14.62
N VAL A 175 20.67 -9.70 -13.48
CA VAL A 175 20.94 -9.13 -12.15
C VAL A 175 21.20 -10.27 -11.15
N PRO A 176 22.11 -10.11 -10.16
CA PRO A 176 22.23 -11.05 -9.04
C PRO A 176 20.88 -11.29 -8.33
N PHE A 177 20.58 -12.56 -8.03
CA PHE A 177 19.33 -12.96 -7.37
C PHE A 177 19.09 -12.24 -6.05
N GLU A 178 20.17 -11.96 -5.33
CA GLU A 178 20.24 -11.27 -4.06
C GLU A 178 19.58 -9.88 -4.14
N ARG A 179 19.90 -9.08 -5.16
CA ARG A 179 19.36 -7.73 -5.36
C ARG A 179 17.85 -7.78 -5.67
N ILE A 180 17.42 -8.73 -6.51
CA ILE A 180 16.00 -8.91 -6.86
C ILE A 180 15.18 -9.46 -5.68
N PHE A 181 15.75 -10.36 -4.87
CA PHE A 181 15.09 -10.86 -3.66
C PHE A 181 14.95 -9.74 -2.61
N LEU A 182 15.98 -8.90 -2.43
CA LEU A 182 15.90 -7.70 -1.59
C LEU A 182 14.83 -6.72 -2.08
N LEU A 183 14.74 -6.47 -3.40
CA LEU A 183 13.70 -5.63 -3.99
C LEU A 183 12.29 -6.19 -3.76
N ASN A 184 12.09 -7.51 -3.94
CA ASN A 184 10.84 -8.19 -3.61
C ASN A 184 10.51 -8.18 -2.12
N SER A 185 11.50 -7.93 -1.26
CA SER A 185 11.37 -7.78 0.19
C SER A 185 11.15 -6.32 0.63
N MET A 186 10.86 -5.38 -0.30
CA MET A 186 10.89 -3.94 -0.03
C MET A 186 10.18 -3.52 1.27
N LEU A 187 8.89 -3.86 1.42
CA LEU A 187 8.11 -3.45 2.60
C LEU A 187 8.58 -4.15 3.88
N ASP A 188 8.98 -5.42 3.80
CA ASP A 188 9.49 -6.21 4.92
C ASP A 188 10.84 -5.67 5.44
N LEU A 189 11.73 -5.24 4.53
CA LEU A 189 13.00 -4.60 4.87
C LEU A 189 12.80 -3.26 5.58
N LEU A 190 11.77 -2.50 5.18
CA LEU A 190 11.42 -1.21 5.80
C LEU A 190 10.85 -1.41 7.20
N SER A 191 10.07 -2.48 7.44
CA SER A 191 9.71 -2.91 8.80
C SER A 191 10.95 -3.32 9.58
N PHE A 192 11.83 -4.16 9.03
CA PHE A 192 13.02 -4.64 9.73
C PHE A 192 14.02 -3.53 10.10
N ARG A 193 14.08 -2.42 9.34
CA ARG A 193 15.07 -1.36 9.54
C ARG A 193 14.65 -0.24 10.50
N TYR A 194 13.35 0.04 10.68
CA TYR A 194 12.82 1.14 11.52
C TYR A 194 13.56 2.49 11.40
N THR A 195 14.06 2.80 10.21
CA THR A 195 14.71 4.06 9.86
C THR A 195 13.68 5.14 9.54
N PRO A 196 14.07 6.43 9.46
CA PRO A 196 13.21 7.52 8.98
C PRO A 196 12.54 7.25 7.63
N MET A 197 13.10 6.35 6.82
CA MET A 197 12.52 5.82 5.59
C MET A 197 11.07 5.34 5.75
N ALA A 198 10.78 4.63 6.86
CA ALA A 198 9.47 4.06 7.12
C ALA A 198 8.36 5.13 7.24
N GLN A 199 8.71 6.40 7.40
CA GLN A 199 7.76 7.51 7.47
C GLN A 199 7.12 7.84 6.11
N ASN A 200 7.76 7.48 4.98
CA ASN A 200 7.35 7.88 3.63
C ASN A 200 6.42 6.89 2.92
N PHE A 201 5.49 6.28 3.67
CA PHE A 201 4.53 5.30 3.13
C PHE A 201 3.10 5.54 3.63
N GLY A 202 2.19 5.60 2.67
CA GLY A 202 0.74 5.69 2.88
C GLY A 202 0.01 4.80 1.89
N CYS A 203 -1.15 4.28 2.31
CA CYS A 203 -2.16 3.74 1.41
C CYS A 203 -3.51 4.04 2.04
N THR A 204 -4.54 4.31 1.24
CA THR A 204 -5.93 4.38 1.72
C THR A 204 -6.73 3.35 0.95
N THR A 205 -7.16 2.26 1.58
CA THR A 205 -7.89 1.17 0.92
C THR A 205 -9.37 1.25 1.26
N PHE A 206 -10.21 0.78 0.35
CA PHE A 206 -11.65 0.67 0.55
C PHE A 206 -12.22 -0.50 -0.24
N ALA A 207 -13.32 -1.08 0.25
CA ALA A 207 -14.14 -2.01 -0.49
C ALA A 207 -15.61 -1.75 -0.16
N VAL A 208 -16.46 -1.81 -1.18
CA VAL A 208 -17.89 -1.54 -1.08
C VAL A 208 -18.69 -2.53 -1.92
N GLY A 209 -19.90 -2.83 -1.45
CA GLY A 209 -20.86 -3.69 -2.12
C GLY A 209 -21.95 -4.16 -1.16
N GLY A 210 -23.01 -4.71 -1.74
CA GLY A 210 -24.21 -5.12 -1.03
C GLY A 210 -24.95 -6.18 -1.83
N LYS A 211 -26.13 -6.58 -1.31
CA LYS A 211 -26.83 -7.80 -1.73
C LYS A 211 -27.19 -7.89 -3.23
N ASP A 212 -27.24 -6.75 -3.92
CA ASP A 212 -27.59 -6.64 -5.34
C ASP A 212 -26.63 -5.64 -6.08
N GLU A 213 -25.47 -5.31 -5.52
CA GLU A 213 -24.56 -4.26 -6.03
C GLU A 213 -23.24 -4.81 -6.58
N ARG A 214 -22.60 -4.06 -7.49
CA ARG A 214 -21.26 -4.39 -8.02
C ARG A 214 -20.22 -4.30 -6.91
N VAL A 215 -19.43 -5.36 -6.75
CA VAL A 215 -18.28 -5.35 -5.83
C VAL A 215 -17.16 -4.49 -6.38
N LEU A 216 -16.85 -3.43 -5.63
CA LEU A 216 -15.77 -2.49 -5.93
C LEU A 216 -14.77 -2.50 -4.77
N ILE A 217 -13.49 -2.76 -5.07
CA ILE A 217 -12.38 -2.65 -4.13
C ILE A 217 -11.31 -1.75 -4.73
N GLY A 218 -10.69 -0.88 -3.95
CA GLY A 218 -9.73 0.10 -4.46
C GLY A 218 -8.80 0.67 -3.41
N GLN A 219 -7.82 1.45 -3.87
CA GLN A 219 -6.85 2.11 -3.00
C GLN A 219 -6.16 3.32 -3.63
N THR A 220 -5.69 4.24 -2.79
CA THR A 220 -4.53 5.10 -3.11
C THR A 220 -3.24 4.40 -2.68
N TYR A 221 -2.19 4.49 -3.49
CA TYR A 221 -0.88 3.88 -3.22
C TYR A 221 0.19 4.97 -3.12
N ASP A 222 0.59 5.31 -1.89
CA ASP A 222 1.40 6.49 -1.58
C ASP A 222 2.82 6.08 -1.16
N MET A 223 3.80 6.42 -2.00
CA MET A 223 5.20 5.99 -1.88
C MET A 223 6.13 7.17 -2.24
N PRO A 224 7.45 7.08 -2.00
CA PRO A 224 8.40 8.10 -2.46
C PRO A 224 8.32 8.32 -3.98
N ALA A 225 8.24 9.57 -4.42
CA ALA A 225 8.07 9.95 -5.83
C ALA A 225 9.13 9.35 -6.78
N LEU A 226 10.33 9.03 -6.29
CA LEU A 226 11.41 8.34 -7.02
C LEU A 226 11.01 6.98 -7.63
N LEU A 227 9.91 6.37 -7.17
CA LEU A 227 9.38 5.10 -7.67
C LEU A 227 8.26 5.24 -8.72
N GLN A 228 7.80 6.46 -9.03
CA GLN A 228 6.74 6.72 -10.02
C GLN A 228 7.07 6.09 -11.37
N ASP A 229 8.32 6.26 -11.81
CA ASP A 229 8.78 5.81 -13.12
C ASP A 229 8.69 4.28 -13.31
N PHE A 230 8.71 3.50 -12.22
CA PHE A 230 8.85 2.04 -12.25
C PHE A 230 7.54 1.26 -12.18
N LEU A 231 6.40 1.95 -12.02
CA LEU A 231 5.07 1.31 -12.03
C LEU A 231 4.83 0.51 -13.32
N HIS A 232 4.20 -0.65 -13.20
CA HIS A 232 3.59 -1.36 -14.33
C HIS A 232 2.43 -2.25 -13.87
N VAL A 233 1.66 -2.76 -14.83
CA VAL A 233 0.59 -3.74 -14.60
C VAL A 233 0.89 -5.00 -15.40
N MET A 234 0.90 -6.16 -14.75
CA MET A 234 1.08 -7.45 -15.41
C MET A 234 -0.27 -8.14 -15.63
N LYS A 235 -0.54 -8.59 -16.87
CA LYS A 235 -1.56 -9.62 -17.14
C LYS A 235 -0.87 -10.98 -17.18
N ILE A 236 -1.08 -11.79 -16.15
CA ILE A 236 -0.39 -13.06 -15.97
C ILE A 236 -1.36 -14.21 -16.21
N ARG A 237 -1.03 -15.08 -17.17
CA ARG A 237 -1.73 -16.33 -17.44
C ARG A 237 -0.82 -17.50 -17.02
N PRO A 238 -0.88 -17.95 -15.76
CA PRO A 238 -0.04 -19.05 -15.29
C PRO A 238 -0.45 -20.38 -15.95
N GLU A 239 0.44 -21.36 -15.92
CA GLU A 239 0.12 -22.73 -16.37
C GLU A 239 -0.92 -23.40 -15.44
N GLN A 240 -1.00 -22.99 -14.18
CA GLN A 240 -1.94 -23.50 -13.17
C GLN A 240 -2.51 -22.35 -12.33
N GLY A 241 -3.79 -22.43 -11.97
CA GLY A 241 -4.50 -21.38 -11.22
C GLY A 241 -5.09 -20.26 -12.10
N PRO A 242 -5.66 -19.22 -11.47
CA PRO A 242 -6.38 -18.15 -12.16
C PRO A 242 -5.45 -17.19 -12.92
N ARG A 243 -5.98 -16.52 -13.95
CA ARG A 243 -5.34 -15.36 -14.59
C ARG A 243 -5.37 -14.18 -13.62
N GLN A 244 -4.31 -13.38 -13.61
CA GLN A 244 -4.12 -12.30 -12.62
C GLN A 244 -3.79 -10.99 -13.31
N LEU A 245 -4.38 -9.89 -12.82
CA LEU A 245 -4.10 -8.53 -13.24
C LEU A 245 -3.46 -7.80 -12.05
N VAL A 246 -2.14 -7.65 -12.10
CA VAL A 246 -1.30 -7.33 -10.95
C VAL A 246 -0.66 -5.96 -11.13
N PHE A 247 -1.01 -5.00 -10.28
CA PHE A 247 -0.27 -3.74 -10.12
C PHE A 247 1.01 -4.01 -9.33
N THR A 248 2.14 -3.49 -9.82
CA THR A 248 3.46 -3.68 -9.19
C THR A 248 4.48 -2.62 -9.61
N PHE A 249 5.72 -2.80 -9.18
CA PHE A 249 6.90 -2.08 -9.64
C PHE A 249 7.81 -3.02 -10.43
N SER A 250 8.64 -2.43 -11.30
CA SER A 250 9.65 -3.12 -12.10
C SER A 250 10.53 -4.02 -11.23
N GLY A 251 10.45 -5.34 -11.44
CA GLY A 251 11.21 -6.35 -10.69
C GLY A 251 10.52 -6.93 -9.45
N ILE A 252 9.34 -6.44 -9.06
CA ILE A 252 8.56 -6.97 -7.92
C ILE A 252 7.40 -7.85 -8.42
N VAL A 253 7.23 -9.05 -7.86
CA VAL A 253 6.22 -10.03 -8.31
C VAL A 253 4.77 -9.57 -8.13
N GLY A 254 4.49 -8.65 -7.21
CA GLY A 254 3.18 -8.02 -7.07
C GLY A 254 3.07 -7.10 -5.85
N ALA A 255 2.18 -6.10 -5.96
CA ALA A 255 1.80 -5.23 -4.84
C ALA A 255 0.28 -5.22 -4.57
N SER A 256 -0.56 -5.30 -5.62
CA SER A 256 -2.02 -5.23 -5.53
C SER A 256 -2.67 -5.81 -6.79
N GLY A 257 -3.96 -6.15 -6.79
CA GLY A 257 -4.62 -6.55 -8.04
C GLY A 257 -5.92 -7.35 -7.90
N LEU A 258 -6.26 -8.07 -8.97
CA LEU A 258 -7.44 -8.95 -9.06
C LEU A 258 -7.14 -10.21 -9.88
N ASN A 259 -8.03 -11.21 -9.86
CA ASN A 259 -7.92 -12.45 -10.65
C ASN A 259 -9.25 -12.90 -11.30
N ASP A 260 -9.19 -13.82 -12.27
CA ASP A 260 -10.37 -14.32 -13.00
C ASP A 260 -11.20 -15.36 -12.21
N ALA A 261 -10.75 -15.77 -11.02
CA ALA A 261 -11.59 -16.42 -10.02
C ALA A 261 -12.44 -15.42 -9.21
N GLY A 262 -12.33 -14.12 -9.50
CA GLY A 262 -13.14 -13.06 -8.89
C GLY A 262 -12.61 -12.56 -7.54
N ILE A 263 -11.35 -12.82 -7.20
CA ILE A 263 -10.71 -12.29 -5.98
C ILE A 263 -10.05 -10.95 -6.28
N GLY A 264 -10.26 -9.97 -5.40
CA GLY A 264 -9.58 -8.68 -5.39
C GLY A 264 -8.75 -8.50 -4.12
N LEU A 265 -7.59 -7.85 -4.22
CA LEU A 265 -6.71 -7.52 -3.11
C LEU A 265 -6.21 -6.07 -3.21
N CYS A 266 -6.40 -5.31 -2.13
CA CYS A 266 -5.70 -4.07 -1.83
C CYS A 266 -4.92 -4.18 -0.51
N ILE A 267 -3.88 -3.37 -0.31
CA ILE A 267 -2.99 -3.46 0.87
C ILE A 267 -2.71 -2.10 1.52
N ASN A 268 -2.35 -2.13 2.81
CA ASN A 268 -1.70 -1.01 3.47
C ASN A 268 -0.47 -1.50 4.23
N TYR A 269 0.64 -0.78 4.11
CA TYR A 269 1.78 -0.97 5.00
C TYR A 269 1.40 -0.68 6.47
N LEU A 270 1.69 -1.62 7.37
CA LEU A 270 1.60 -1.48 8.83
C LEU A 270 3.00 -1.70 9.45
N SER A 271 3.16 -1.47 10.76
CA SER A 271 4.49 -1.47 11.39
C SER A 271 4.49 -2.19 12.74
N PRO A 272 4.85 -3.49 12.81
CA PRO A 272 4.85 -4.25 14.06
C PRO A 272 6.24 -4.58 14.60
N LEU A 273 6.45 -4.42 15.90
CA LEU A 273 7.72 -4.69 16.59
C LEU A 273 8.19 -6.17 16.57
N ASP A 274 7.40 -7.11 16.03
CA ASP A 274 7.67 -8.56 15.98
C ASP A 274 8.16 -9.09 14.62
N VAL A 275 8.78 -8.23 13.82
CA VAL A 275 9.48 -8.55 12.55
C VAL A 275 10.48 -9.70 12.66
N GLY A 276 10.73 -10.40 11.55
CA GLY A 276 11.82 -11.38 11.47
C GLY A 276 11.78 -12.24 10.22
N VAL A 277 12.18 -13.52 10.33
CA VAL A 277 12.02 -14.49 9.23
C VAL A 277 10.54 -14.87 9.07
N GLY A 278 10.05 -14.96 7.84
CA GLY A 278 8.68 -15.38 7.50
C GLY A 278 8.31 -15.13 6.04
N ARG A 279 7.01 -15.25 5.69
CA ARG A 279 6.50 -14.92 4.35
C ARG A 279 6.76 -13.44 4.04
N LEU A 280 7.35 -13.15 2.88
CA LEU A 280 7.47 -11.78 2.37
C LEU A 280 6.10 -11.20 1.98
N HIS A 281 5.93 -9.89 2.07
CA HIS A 281 4.70 -9.20 1.66
C HIS A 281 4.31 -9.49 0.21
N SER A 282 5.26 -9.38 -0.72
CA SER A 282 5.06 -9.64 -2.16
C SER A 282 4.66 -11.10 -2.43
N VAL A 283 5.18 -12.05 -1.64
CA VAL A 283 4.80 -13.46 -1.68
C VAL A 283 3.37 -13.64 -1.18
N VAL A 284 2.99 -13.04 -0.05
CA VAL A 284 1.60 -13.09 0.46
C VAL A 284 0.63 -12.49 -0.57
N VAL A 285 0.92 -11.31 -1.13
CA VAL A 285 0.14 -10.69 -2.21
C VAL A 285 -0.10 -11.65 -3.38
N ARG A 286 0.94 -12.32 -3.87
CA ARG A 286 0.83 -13.21 -5.02
C ARG A 286 0.20 -14.57 -4.69
N GLN A 287 0.29 -15.05 -3.44
CA GLN A 287 -0.48 -16.21 -2.99
C GLN A 287 -1.98 -15.90 -2.88
N ILE A 288 -2.35 -14.70 -2.43
CA ILE A 288 -3.75 -14.22 -2.43
C ILE A 288 -4.29 -14.13 -3.87
N LEU A 289 -3.54 -13.49 -4.78
CA LEU A 289 -3.97 -13.34 -6.18
C LEU A 289 -3.94 -14.65 -6.98
N ALA A 290 -3.22 -15.68 -6.53
CA ALA A 290 -3.28 -17.04 -7.09
C ALA A 290 -4.45 -17.88 -6.55
N ALA A 291 -5.22 -17.40 -5.57
CA ALA A 291 -6.28 -18.18 -4.94
C ALA A 291 -7.55 -18.27 -5.80
N ALA A 292 -8.09 -19.49 -5.96
CA ALA A 292 -9.30 -19.75 -6.73
C ALA A 292 -10.62 -19.49 -5.97
N ASN A 293 -10.56 -19.02 -4.72
CA ASN A 293 -11.71 -18.69 -3.86
C ASN A 293 -11.23 -17.90 -2.62
N LEU A 294 -12.16 -17.26 -1.91
CA LEU A 294 -11.86 -16.42 -0.75
C LEU A 294 -11.22 -17.18 0.43
N ALA A 295 -11.61 -18.42 0.70
CA ALA A 295 -11.02 -19.18 1.82
C ALA A 295 -9.53 -19.46 1.59
N SER A 296 -9.17 -19.88 0.38
CA SER A 296 -7.77 -20.01 -0.05
C SER A 296 -7.03 -18.67 -0.13
N ALA A 297 -7.75 -17.56 -0.40
CA ALA A 297 -7.17 -16.21 -0.42
C ALA A 297 -6.83 -15.70 0.99
N LEU A 298 -7.54 -16.14 2.03
CA LEU A 298 -7.33 -15.67 3.40
C LEU A 298 -6.26 -16.45 4.19
N GLU A 299 -5.86 -17.64 3.73
CA GLU A 299 -4.83 -18.44 4.41
C GLU A 299 -3.41 -17.78 4.41
N PRO A 300 -2.86 -17.28 3.28
CA PRO A 300 -1.52 -16.70 3.25
C PRO A 300 -1.25 -15.54 4.22
N PRO A 301 -2.16 -14.55 4.42
CA PRO A 301 -1.93 -13.50 5.40
C PRO A 301 -2.10 -13.97 6.86
N VAL A 302 -3.00 -14.92 7.18
CA VAL A 302 -3.20 -15.31 8.59
C VAL A 302 -2.16 -16.29 9.13
N VAL A 303 -1.63 -17.20 8.30
CA VAL A 303 -0.67 -18.26 8.74
C VAL A 303 0.73 -17.68 9.02
N PRO A 304 1.21 -17.68 10.29
CA PRO A 304 2.53 -17.16 10.65
C PRO A 304 3.65 -18.18 10.36
N PRO A 305 4.92 -17.75 10.35
CA PRO A 305 5.40 -16.37 10.48
C PRO A 305 5.38 -15.58 9.17
N ARG A 306 5.20 -14.26 9.29
CA ARG A 306 5.44 -13.25 8.25
C ARG A 306 6.73 -12.49 8.54
N ALA A 307 7.31 -11.87 7.50
CA ALA A 307 8.54 -11.12 7.63
C ALA A 307 8.29 -9.72 8.25
N GLY A 308 7.41 -8.93 7.64
CA GLY A 308 6.86 -7.68 8.19
C GLY A 308 5.41 -7.82 8.68
N GLY A 309 4.70 -6.69 8.68
CA GLY A 309 3.25 -6.63 8.88
C GLY A 309 2.57 -5.67 7.90
N ALA A 310 1.31 -5.95 7.61
CA ALA A 310 0.48 -5.20 6.68
C ALA A 310 -1.00 -5.40 7.03
N HIS A 311 -1.84 -4.56 6.44
CA HIS A 311 -3.26 -4.81 6.28
C HIS A 311 -3.50 -5.33 4.86
N TYR A 312 -4.29 -6.39 4.74
CA TYR A 312 -4.77 -6.95 3.48
C TYR A 312 -6.30 -6.81 3.45
N LEU A 313 -6.83 -6.10 2.45
CA LEU A 313 -8.25 -6.04 2.16
C LEU A 313 -8.54 -7.02 1.03
N VAL A 314 -9.22 -8.12 1.35
CA VAL A 314 -9.60 -9.15 0.37
C VAL A 314 -11.10 -9.08 0.12
N ALA A 315 -11.49 -9.13 -1.14
CA ALA A 315 -12.89 -9.14 -1.57
C ALA A 315 -13.14 -10.23 -2.63
N ASP A 316 -14.37 -10.73 -2.71
CA ASP A 316 -14.81 -11.63 -3.79
C ASP A 316 -16.01 -11.06 -4.58
N THR A 317 -16.30 -11.63 -5.74
CA THR A 317 -17.46 -11.25 -6.57
C THR A 317 -18.83 -11.54 -5.95
N GLN A 318 -18.89 -12.23 -4.80
CA GLN A 318 -20.15 -12.58 -4.13
C GLN A 318 -20.55 -11.55 -3.05
N GLY A 319 -19.75 -10.49 -2.87
CA GLY A 319 -20.00 -9.44 -1.89
C GLY A 319 -19.35 -9.70 -0.52
N SER A 320 -18.45 -10.67 -0.42
CA SER A 320 -17.67 -10.90 0.79
C SER A 320 -16.53 -9.89 0.89
N PHE A 321 -16.35 -9.30 2.07
CA PHE A 321 -15.23 -8.40 2.38
C PHE A 321 -14.56 -8.82 3.68
N VAL A 322 -13.23 -8.98 3.67
CA VAL A 322 -12.45 -9.26 4.87
C VAL A 322 -11.22 -8.37 4.92
N SER A 323 -11.16 -7.55 5.95
CA SER A 323 -10.00 -6.76 6.34
C SER A 323 -9.16 -7.60 7.31
N VAL A 324 -7.87 -7.81 7.00
CA VAL A 324 -6.96 -8.61 7.84
C VAL A 324 -5.74 -7.77 8.18
N GLU A 325 -5.60 -7.40 9.45
CA GLU A 325 -4.36 -6.84 9.96
C GLU A 325 -3.43 -7.97 10.40
N THR A 326 -2.15 -7.89 10.02
CA THR A 326 -1.15 -8.91 10.38
C THR A 326 0.09 -8.26 10.99
N THR A 327 0.56 -8.81 12.11
CA THR A 327 1.93 -8.60 12.61
C THR A 327 2.81 -9.75 12.11
N GLY A 328 4.12 -9.74 12.41
CA GLY A 328 5.01 -10.86 12.08
C GLY A 328 4.52 -12.21 12.64
N ARG A 329 3.80 -12.21 13.78
CA ARG A 329 3.33 -13.43 14.47
C ARG A 329 1.81 -13.53 14.67
N LYS A 330 1.09 -12.41 14.79
CA LYS A 330 -0.36 -12.35 15.03
C LYS A 330 -1.16 -11.87 13.82
N TYR A 331 -2.48 -12.02 13.87
CA TYR A 331 -3.42 -11.31 13.00
C TYR A 331 -4.69 -10.94 13.77
N GLU A 332 -5.45 -9.97 13.27
CA GLU A 332 -6.81 -9.61 13.72
C GLU A 332 -7.64 -9.34 12.45
N MET A 333 -8.93 -9.71 12.46
CA MET A 333 -9.79 -9.62 11.27
C MET A 333 -11.04 -8.78 11.52
N PHE A 334 -11.44 -8.02 10.51
CA PHE A 334 -12.60 -7.13 10.52
C PHE A 334 -13.51 -7.43 9.34
N LEU A 335 -14.81 -7.41 9.61
CA LEU A 335 -15.88 -7.52 8.64
C LEU A 335 -16.57 -6.14 8.51
N PRO A 336 -17.20 -5.82 7.36
CA PRO A 336 -17.88 -4.54 7.17
C PRO A 336 -19.07 -4.37 8.13
N ASP A 337 -19.22 -3.16 8.68
CA ASP A 337 -20.43 -2.73 9.38
C ASP A 337 -21.33 -1.99 8.37
N GLY A 338 -22.07 -2.76 7.57
CA GLY A 338 -22.86 -2.28 6.44
C GLY A 338 -22.28 -2.70 5.09
N THR A 339 -22.39 -1.82 4.07
CA THR A 339 -21.98 -2.08 2.68
C THR A 339 -20.60 -1.55 2.32
N ALA A 340 -19.81 -1.12 3.32
CA ALA A 340 -18.49 -0.50 3.10
C ALA A 340 -17.51 -0.85 4.22
N ILE A 341 -16.23 -0.99 3.85
CA ILE A 341 -15.08 -1.09 4.76
C ILE A 341 -13.87 -0.38 4.14
N GLY A 342 -12.92 0.05 4.96
CA GLY A 342 -11.69 0.66 4.47
C GLY A 342 -10.67 0.92 5.57
N HIS A 343 -9.42 1.19 5.17
CA HIS A 343 -8.26 1.15 6.06
C HIS A 343 -7.17 2.15 5.67
N THR A 344 -6.29 2.46 6.63
CA THR A 344 -5.06 3.24 6.42
C THR A 344 -3.85 2.50 7.00
N ASN A 345 -2.86 3.20 7.57
CA ASN A 345 -1.53 2.68 7.91
C ASN A 345 -1.23 2.78 9.42
N HIS A 346 -2.20 2.42 10.25
CA HIS A 346 -2.13 2.33 11.71
C HIS A 346 -2.98 1.13 12.14
N TYR A 347 -2.69 0.52 13.30
CA TYR A 347 -3.48 -0.60 13.77
C TYR A 347 -4.85 -0.15 14.32
N LEU A 348 -5.92 -0.78 13.84
CA LEU A 348 -7.24 -0.73 14.47
C LEU A 348 -7.31 -1.76 15.61
N GLY A 349 -6.76 -2.95 15.37
CA GLY A 349 -6.90 -4.14 16.22
C GLY A 349 -6.30 -4.01 17.60
N GLN A 350 -7.16 -4.19 18.62
CA GLN A 350 -6.79 -3.93 20.01
C GLN A 350 -5.86 -5.03 20.58
N SER A 351 -5.81 -6.22 19.98
CA SER A 351 -4.85 -7.27 20.35
C SER A 351 -3.46 -7.08 19.71
N LEU A 352 -3.37 -6.22 18.69
CA LEU A 352 -2.17 -5.94 17.89
C LEU A 352 -1.45 -4.67 18.33
N LYS A 353 -2.18 -3.63 18.78
CA LYS A 353 -1.59 -2.37 19.31
C LYS A 353 -0.44 -2.53 20.33
N PRO A 354 -0.41 -3.54 21.22
CA PRO A 354 0.75 -3.75 22.11
C PRO A 354 2.07 -4.09 21.40
N VAL A 355 2.05 -4.37 20.09
CA VAL A 355 3.25 -4.51 19.24
C VAL A 355 3.28 -3.50 18.09
N GLU A 356 2.44 -2.46 18.08
CA GLU A 356 2.51 -1.39 17.07
C GLU A 356 3.74 -0.49 17.28
N HIS A 357 4.52 -0.30 16.21
CA HIS A 357 5.52 0.76 16.13
C HIS A 357 4.86 2.03 15.57
N ILE A 358 4.60 3.01 16.45
CA ILE A 358 4.02 4.29 16.07
C ILE A 358 5.01 5.09 15.21
N ARG A 359 4.68 5.21 13.92
CA ARG A 359 5.47 6.00 12.97
C ARG A 359 5.26 7.49 13.21
N GLU A 360 6.20 8.11 13.92
CA GLU A 360 6.35 9.56 14.04
C GLU A 360 6.29 10.23 12.66
N ASN A 361 5.79 11.47 12.60
CA ASN A 361 5.49 12.25 11.38
C ASN A 361 4.44 11.67 10.41
N SER A 362 4.14 10.37 10.45
CA SER A 362 3.19 9.70 9.52
C SER A 362 1.85 9.32 10.15
N ILE A 363 1.84 8.98 11.45
CA ILE A 363 0.64 8.51 12.15
C ILE A 363 -0.54 9.50 12.06
N GLY A 364 -0.27 10.81 12.10
CA GLY A 364 -1.28 11.85 11.96
C GLY A 364 -2.03 11.80 10.61
N SER A 365 -1.32 11.58 9.50
CA SER A 365 -1.93 11.38 8.17
C SER A 365 -2.78 10.10 8.14
N SER A 366 -2.29 9.02 8.76
CA SER A 366 -3.04 7.75 8.82
C SER A 366 -4.39 7.92 9.51
N LEU A 367 -4.42 8.64 10.63
CA LEU A 367 -5.62 8.92 11.41
C LEU A 367 -6.56 9.91 10.70
N SER A 368 -6.03 10.98 10.10
CA SER A 368 -6.86 11.98 9.39
C SER A 368 -7.51 11.40 8.13
N ARG A 369 -6.76 10.60 7.34
CA ARG A 369 -7.29 9.88 6.18
C ARG A 369 -8.35 8.86 6.58
N TYR A 370 -8.17 8.14 7.70
CA TYR A 370 -9.18 7.21 8.20
C TYR A 370 -10.46 7.93 8.64
N ALA A 371 -10.35 9.04 9.36
CA ALA A 371 -11.50 9.87 9.73
C ALA A 371 -12.22 10.46 8.50
N ALA A 372 -11.48 10.87 7.47
CA ALA A 372 -12.04 11.37 6.21
C ALA A 372 -12.77 10.26 5.43
N LEU A 373 -12.21 9.05 5.36
CA LEU A 373 -12.78 7.86 4.74
C LEU A 373 -14.07 7.43 5.43
N GLN A 374 -14.04 7.32 6.76
CA GLN A 374 -15.19 6.97 7.59
C GLN A 374 -16.31 8.03 7.54
N ARG A 375 -15.97 9.31 7.32
CA ARG A 375 -16.95 10.35 6.98
C ARG A 375 -17.50 10.14 5.57
N TYR A 376 -16.67 9.87 4.57
CA TYR A 376 -17.11 9.72 3.18
C TYR A 376 -18.16 8.61 3.01
N PHE A 377 -17.96 7.44 3.62
CA PHE A 377 -18.96 6.36 3.58
C PHE A 377 -20.29 6.77 4.23
N ARG A 378 -20.23 7.39 5.42
CA ARG A 378 -21.41 7.86 6.17
C ARG A 378 -22.22 8.90 5.40
N ASP A 379 -21.53 9.85 4.79
CA ASP A 379 -22.14 11.00 4.11
C ASP A 379 -22.66 10.61 2.70
N SER A 380 -22.10 9.56 2.08
CA SER A 380 -22.54 9.05 0.76
C SER A 380 -23.70 8.06 0.85
N GLY A 381 -23.79 7.29 1.93
CA GLY A 381 -24.81 6.25 2.11
C GLY A 381 -24.77 5.19 1.00
N ALA A 382 -25.94 4.77 0.51
CA ALA A 382 -26.08 3.79 -0.58
C ALA A 382 -25.78 4.35 -1.98
N LYS A 383 -24.77 5.21 -2.11
CA LYS A 383 -24.29 5.79 -3.39
C LYS A 383 -22.78 5.67 -3.51
N LEU A 384 -22.29 4.43 -3.36
CA LEU A 384 -20.87 4.09 -3.44
C LEU A 384 -20.54 3.43 -4.79
N ASP A 385 -20.90 4.13 -5.87
CA ASP A 385 -20.59 3.75 -7.25
C ASP A 385 -19.13 4.07 -7.65
N LEU A 386 -18.70 3.59 -8.82
CA LEU A 386 -17.34 3.82 -9.34
C LEU A 386 -16.95 5.31 -9.36
N GLU A 387 -17.84 6.20 -9.79
CA GLU A 387 -17.56 7.64 -9.87
C GLU A 387 -17.38 8.25 -8.46
N SER A 388 -18.17 7.81 -7.48
CA SER A 388 -17.99 8.19 -6.08
C SER A 388 -16.65 7.72 -5.51
N LEU A 389 -16.20 6.51 -5.84
CA LEU A 389 -14.92 5.99 -5.39
C LEU A 389 -13.74 6.72 -6.07
N GLN A 390 -13.90 7.16 -7.32
CA GLN A 390 -12.96 8.08 -7.97
C GLN A 390 -12.94 9.46 -7.28
N ARG A 391 -14.10 9.98 -6.84
CA ARG A 391 -14.19 11.20 -6.03
C ARG A 391 -13.62 11.01 -4.60
N LEU A 392 -13.60 9.79 -4.06
CA LEU A 392 -12.97 9.45 -2.78
C LEU A 392 -11.44 9.43 -2.87
N THR A 393 -10.86 8.82 -3.91
CA THR A 393 -9.39 8.82 -4.10
C THR A 393 -8.82 10.20 -4.37
N GLN A 394 -9.65 11.14 -4.85
CA GLN A 394 -9.34 12.57 -5.02
C GLN A 394 -9.41 13.40 -3.72
N ASN A 395 -9.79 12.81 -2.58
CA ASN A 395 -10.15 13.59 -1.40
C ASN A 395 -8.95 14.29 -0.72
N HIS A 396 -9.01 15.62 -0.61
CA HIS A 396 -7.99 16.49 -0.01
C HIS A 396 -8.21 16.86 1.47
N SER A 397 -8.97 16.08 2.23
CA SER A 397 -9.10 16.30 3.69
C SER A 397 -7.74 16.19 4.38
N SER A 398 -7.29 17.26 5.04
CA SER A 398 -5.93 17.38 5.61
C SER A 398 -4.79 17.40 4.57
N TYR A 399 -5.00 18.05 3.43
CA TYR A 399 -3.95 18.35 2.44
C TYR A 399 -2.68 18.97 3.07
N PRO A 400 -1.46 18.58 2.63
CA PRO A 400 -1.15 17.63 1.55
C PRO A 400 -1.09 16.16 2.00
N GLN A 401 -1.30 15.90 3.30
CA GLN A 401 -1.28 14.56 3.92
C GLN A 401 -2.64 13.83 3.84
N SER A 402 -3.38 14.11 2.77
CA SER A 402 -4.76 13.68 2.49
C SER A 402 -4.84 12.35 1.72
N ILE A 403 -6.05 11.84 1.46
CA ILE A 403 -6.27 10.55 0.76
C ILE A 403 -5.61 10.57 -0.61
N CYS A 404 -5.83 11.63 -1.39
CA CYS A 404 -4.91 12.01 -2.45
C CYS A 404 -3.72 12.73 -1.78
N ALA A 405 -2.54 12.11 -1.74
CA ALA A 405 -1.37 12.59 -1.03
C ALA A 405 -0.40 13.34 -1.98
N HIS A 406 0.04 14.55 -1.63
CA HIS A 406 0.86 15.42 -2.49
C HIS A 406 2.23 15.79 -1.87
N GLY A 407 2.84 14.87 -1.13
CA GLY A 407 4.12 15.11 -0.45
C GLY A 407 3.97 15.80 0.91
N SER A 408 5.06 15.80 1.68
CA SER A 408 5.26 16.72 2.79
C SER A 408 6.09 17.91 2.31
N SER A 409 5.90 19.11 2.85
CA SER A 409 6.63 20.33 2.44
C SER A 409 8.12 20.34 2.82
N HIS A 410 8.70 19.21 3.24
CA HIS A 410 10.01 19.09 3.86
C HIS A 410 10.81 17.93 3.25
N GLY A 411 12.08 18.19 2.90
CA GLY A 411 12.97 17.23 2.26
C GLY A 411 12.90 17.22 0.72
N PRO A 412 13.81 16.50 0.04
CA PRO A 412 13.88 16.46 -1.43
C PRO A 412 12.60 15.92 -2.08
N ALA A 413 12.12 16.58 -3.14
CA ALA A 413 10.82 16.27 -3.77
C ALA A 413 10.71 14.82 -4.29
N ASN A 414 11.82 14.21 -4.73
CA ASN A 414 11.87 12.81 -5.14
C ASN A 414 11.73 11.82 -3.97
N HIS A 415 12.05 12.23 -2.74
CA HIS A 415 11.93 11.39 -1.53
C HIS A 415 10.60 11.59 -0.79
N GLN A 416 9.83 12.64 -1.11
CA GLN A 416 8.52 12.90 -0.51
C GLN A 416 7.50 11.82 -0.93
N SER A 417 6.68 11.39 0.03
CA SER A 417 5.61 10.41 -0.21
C SER A 417 4.39 11.07 -0.86
N ARG A 418 4.01 10.62 -2.06
CA ARG A 418 2.79 11.07 -2.76
C ARG A 418 2.05 9.88 -3.35
N THR A 419 0.76 10.05 -3.67
CA THR A 419 -0.01 9.04 -4.40
C THR A 419 0.62 8.82 -5.77
N LEU A 420 1.27 7.67 -5.98
CA LEU A 420 1.85 7.30 -7.27
C LEU A 420 0.81 6.71 -8.22
N SER A 421 -0.27 6.19 -7.67
CA SER A 421 -1.41 5.66 -8.39
C SER A 421 -2.63 5.55 -7.47
N ALA A 422 -3.81 5.77 -8.02
CA ALA A 422 -5.07 5.37 -7.42
C ALA A 422 -5.75 4.31 -8.30
N MET A 423 -6.36 3.32 -7.65
CA MET A 423 -6.88 2.11 -8.28
C MET A 423 -8.29 1.79 -7.77
N ILE A 424 -9.16 1.30 -8.65
CA ILE A 424 -10.48 0.74 -8.32
C ILE A 424 -10.71 -0.48 -9.23
N TYR A 425 -11.12 -1.60 -8.65
CA TYR A 425 -11.29 -2.88 -9.31
C TYR A 425 -12.78 -3.24 -9.38
N GLU A 426 -13.31 -3.42 -10.59
CA GLU A 426 -14.61 -4.06 -10.83
C GLU A 426 -14.40 -5.57 -10.96
N LEU A 427 -14.56 -6.30 -9.85
CA LEU A 427 -14.20 -7.73 -9.78
C LEU A 427 -15.03 -8.60 -10.72
N ALA A 428 -16.32 -8.28 -10.88
CA ALA A 428 -17.21 -8.99 -11.80
C ALA A 428 -16.86 -8.78 -13.28
N GLU A 429 -16.18 -7.68 -13.61
CA GLU A 429 -15.76 -7.32 -14.98
C GLU A 429 -14.26 -7.59 -15.22
N GLY A 430 -13.55 -8.19 -14.25
CA GLY A 430 -12.11 -8.47 -14.32
C GLY A 430 -11.25 -7.23 -14.63
N THR A 431 -11.70 -6.04 -14.20
CA THR A 431 -11.20 -4.75 -14.72
C THR A 431 -10.64 -3.85 -13.62
N MET A 432 -9.43 -3.31 -13.87
CA MET A 432 -8.74 -2.33 -13.04
C MET A 432 -8.85 -0.95 -13.69
N HIS A 433 -9.51 -0.01 -13.02
CA HIS A 433 -9.42 1.42 -13.30
C HIS A 433 -8.22 1.97 -12.53
N ILE A 434 -7.24 2.55 -13.21
CA ILE A 434 -5.97 3.02 -12.62
C ILE A 434 -5.56 4.41 -13.12
N THR A 435 -4.89 5.19 -12.26
CA THR A 435 -4.24 6.47 -12.61
C THR A 435 -2.72 6.37 -12.56
N HIS A 436 -2.02 7.17 -13.37
CA HIS A 436 -0.57 7.40 -13.22
C HIS A 436 -0.31 8.70 -12.45
N GLY A 437 -0.08 8.60 -11.15
CA GLY A 437 0.04 9.73 -10.22
C GLY A 437 -1.28 10.06 -9.50
N CYS A 438 -1.32 11.23 -8.86
CA CYS A 438 -2.44 11.69 -8.03
C CYS A 438 -3.78 11.70 -8.80
N ALA A 439 -4.84 11.18 -8.17
CA ALA A 439 -6.15 10.99 -8.78
C ALA A 439 -6.89 12.28 -9.19
N CYS A 440 -6.50 13.43 -8.61
CA CYS A 440 -7.04 14.75 -8.97
C CYS A 440 -6.26 15.46 -10.08
N GLU A 441 -5.08 14.93 -10.44
CA GLU A 441 -4.21 15.47 -11.49
C GLU A 441 -4.31 14.64 -12.79
N ASN A 442 -4.84 13.41 -12.72
CA ASN A 442 -4.76 12.41 -13.79
C ASN A 442 -6.11 11.71 -14.03
N SER A 443 -6.33 11.27 -15.26
CA SER A 443 -7.51 10.47 -15.62
C SER A 443 -7.36 9.00 -15.18
N TYR A 444 -8.50 8.36 -14.92
CA TYR A 444 -8.58 6.91 -14.80
C TYR A 444 -8.62 6.26 -16.18
N HIS A 445 -7.84 5.18 -16.36
CA HIS A 445 -7.91 4.32 -17.53
C HIS A 445 -8.20 2.88 -17.10
N ALA A 446 -9.02 2.17 -17.87
CA ALA A 446 -9.37 0.77 -17.62
C ALA A 446 -8.35 -0.18 -18.27
N VAL A 447 -7.89 -1.17 -17.51
CA VAL A 447 -7.13 -2.33 -17.98
C VAL A 447 -7.87 -3.58 -17.54
N SER A 448 -8.10 -4.53 -18.45
CA SER A 448 -8.88 -5.75 -18.20
C SER A 448 -8.04 -7.02 -18.42
N LEU A 449 -8.44 -8.09 -17.74
CA LEU A 449 -7.74 -9.39 -17.62
C LEU A 449 -7.39 -10.13 -18.92
#